data_AF-A0A530GTY2-F1
#
_entry.id   AF-A0A530GTY2-F1
#
_cell.length_a   1.000
_cell.length_b   1.000
_cell.length_c   1.000
_cell.angle_alpha   90.00
_cell.angle_beta   90.00
_cell.angle_gamma   90.00
#
_symmetry.space_group_name_H-M   'P 1'
#
loop_
_entity.id
_entity.type
_entity.pdbx_description
1 polymer ?
#
loop_
_entity_poly.entity_id
_entity_poly.type
_entity_poly.pdbx_seq_one_letter_code
_entity_poly.pdbx_strand_id
1 'polypeptide(L)' 'MRELNREKDRHSPGSGDGFCVMPWINLHVATDGAISPCCEFDGSIGHVRKEGLKGAWSSEALQQIRHR' A
#
# COMPACT_ATOMS: atom_id res chain seq x y z
N MET A 1 13.76 30.53 8.62
CA MET A 1 13.21 29.75 7.50
C MET A 1 14.29 28.77 7.06
N ARG A 2 14.21 27.49 7.48
CA ARG A 2 15.12 26.44 6.98
C ARG A 2 14.39 25.72 5.86
N GLU A 3 14.95 25.81 4.67
CA GLU A 3 14.50 25.09 3.48
C GLU A 3 14.70 23.60 3.73
N LEU A 4 13.59 22.86 3.86
CA LEU A 4 13.61 21.41 4.00
C LEU A 4 13.77 20.82 2.59
N ASN A 5 14.97 20.32 2.32
CA ASN A 5 15.30 19.51 1.14
C ASN A 5 14.38 18.27 1.08
N ARG A 6 13.34 18.38 0.24
CA ARG A 6 12.23 17.41 0.07
C ARG A 6 12.63 16.08 -0.57
N GLU A 7 13.92 15.87 -0.87
CA GLU A 7 14.41 14.66 -1.54
C GLU A 7 14.87 13.56 -0.56
N LYS A 8 15.14 13.90 0.72
CA LYS A 8 15.70 12.97 1.71
C LYS A 8 14.67 12.26 2.59
N ASP A 9 13.38 12.61 2.46
CA ASP A 9 12.27 12.03 3.24
C ASP A 9 11.44 11.02 2.43
N ARG A 10 12.04 10.37 1.42
CA ARG A 10 11.47 9.14 0.84
C ARG A 10 11.65 8.01 1.86
N HIS A 11 10.88 8.07 2.94
CA HIS A 11 10.66 6.93 3.80
C HIS A 11 10.00 5.86 2.95
N SER A 12 10.76 4.84 2.58
CA SER A 12 10.19 3.63 1.99
C SER A 12 9.24 3.07 3.05
N PRO A 13 7.92 2.92 2.78
CA PRO A 13 6.94 2.48 3.78
C PRO A 13 7.12 1.01 4.23
N GLY A 14 8.29 0.40 3.99
CA GLY A 14 8.67 -0.93 4.46
C GLY A 14 10.06 -1.01 5.10
N SER A 15 10.68 0.12 5.48
CA SER A 15 12.04 0.13 6.06
C SER A 15 12.17 0.82 7.42
N GLY A 16 11.05 1.14 8.09
CA GLY A 16 11.07 1.61 9.48
C GLY A 16 10.61 0.49 10.41
N ASP A 17 11.18 0.41 11.62
CA ASP A 17 10.82 -0.57 12.67
C ASP A 17 9.37 -0.43 13.21
N GLY A 18 8.52 0.34 12.52
CA GLY A 18 7.15 0.67 12.91
C GLY A 18 6.12 -0.26 12.26
N PHE A 19 5.24 -0.80 13.10
CA PHE A 19 4.08 -1.57 12.64
C PHE A 19 3.09 -0.67 11.85
N CYS A 20 2.75 -1.06 10.62
CA CYS A 20 1.75 -0.38 9.80
C CYS A 20 0.42 -1.14 9.79
N VAL A 21 -0.64 -0.59 10.38
CA VAL A 21 -1.95 -1.27 10.47
C VAL A 21 -2.75 -1.27 9.16
N MET A 22 -2.39 -0.40 8.20
CA MET A 22 -3.20 -0.15 7.00
C MET A 22 -3.56 -1.40 6.19
N PRO A 23 -2.65 -2.36 5.96
CA PRO A 23 -2.97 -3.58 5.21
C PRO A 23 -4.11 -4.43 5.82
N TRP A 24 -4.45 -4.25 7.11
CA TRP A 24 -5.52 -4.99 7.78
C TRP A 24 -6.88 -4.32 7.77
N ILE A 25 -6.94 -3.02 7.50
CA ILE A 25 -8.17 -2.22 7.66
C ILE A 25 -8.53 -1.40 6.42
N ASN A 26 -7.70 -1.42 5.38
CA ASN A 26 -7.89 -0.58 4.21
C ASN A 26 -7.58 -1.31 2.89
N LEU A 27 -8.32 -0.92 1.84
CA LEU A 27 -7.90 -1.04 0.45
C LEU A 27 -8.13 0.30 -0.22
N HIS A 28 -7.11 0.77 -0.93
CA HIS A 28 -7.21 1.91 -1.82
C HIS A 28 -7.45 1.41 -3.25
N VAL A 29 -8.33 2.08 -3.98
CA VAL A 29 -8.59 1.79 -5.40
C VAL A 29 -8.31 3.07 -6.19
N ALA A 30 -7.35 3.00 -7.10
CA ALA A 30 -7.01 4.08 -8.00
C ALA A 30 -8.05 4.25 -9.11
N THR A 31 -8.00 5.38 -9.83
CA THR A 31 -8.97 5.71 -10.89
C THR A 31 -8.90 4.79 -12.10
N ASP A 32 -7.75 4.15 -12.33
CA ASP A 32 -7.57 3.12 -13.36
C ASP A 32 -8.10 1.74 -12.91
N GLY A 33 -8.34 1.56 -11.60
CA GLY A 33 -8.83 0.35 -10.99
C GLY A 33 -7.76 -0.50 -10.30
N ALA A 34 -6.49 -0.05 -10.25
CA ALA A 34 -5.47 -0.69 -9.44
C ALA A 34 -5.82 -0.65 -7.95
N ILE A 35 -5.49 -1.72 -7.22
CA ILE A 35 -5.80 -1.88 -5.79
C ILE A 35 -4.50 -1.93 -5.01
N SER A 36 -4.41 -1.15 -3.93
CA SER A 36 -3.27 -1.15 -2.99
C SER A 36 -3.74 -1.21 -1.52
N PRO A 37 -2.86 -1.54 -0.56
CA PRO A 37 -3.21 -1.54 0.88
C PRO A 37 -3.44 -0.14 1.47
N CYS A 38 -2.84 0.91 0.87
CA CYS A 38 -3.05 2.32 1.21
C CYS A 38 -2.58 3.21 0.04
N CYS A 39 -2.91 4.50 0.09
CA CYS A 39 -2.54 5.46 -0.97
C CYS A 39 -1.02 5.71 -1.09
N GLU A 40 -0.26 5.48 -0.01
CA GLU A 40 1.19 5.67 0.01
C GLU A 40 1.96 4.41 -0.40
N PHE A 41 1.26 3.29 -0.64
CA PHE A 41 1.91 2.06 -1.04
C PHE A 41 2.39 2.18 -2.48
N ASP A 42 3.70 2.00 -2.70
CA ASP A 42 4.28 1.96 -4.02
C ASP A 42 3.96 0.63 -4.70
N GLY A 43 3.02 0.66 -5.64
CA GLY A 43 2.60 -0.48 -6.44
C GLY A 43 1.15 -0.89 -6.23
N SER A 44 0.83 -2.09 -6.73
CA SER A 44 -0.52 -2.63 -6.72
C SER A 44 -0.49 -4.11 -6.34
N ILE A 45 -1.49 -4.52 -5.58
CA ILE A 45 -1.74 -5.92 -5.19
C ILE A 45 -2.84 -6.56 -6.03
N GLY A 46 -3.48 -5.81 -6.93
CA GLY A 46 -4.58 -6.30 -7.76
C GLY A 46 -5.27 -5.22 -8.58
N HIS A 47 -6.34 -5.59 -9.25
CA HIS A 47 -7.12 -4.74 -10.12
C HIS A 47 -8.62 -5.08 -10.02
N VAL A 48 -9.47 -4.08 -9.82
CA VAL A 48 -10.90 -4.28 -9.55
C VAL A 48 -11.63 -5.10 -10.64
N ARG A 49 -11.21 -4.95 -11.90
CA ARG A 49 -11.78 -5.69 -13.05
C ARG A 49 -11.38 -7.17 -13.11
N LYS A 50 -10.32 -7.59 -12.42
CA LYS A 50 -9.79 -8.96 -12.47
C LYS A 50 -10.17 -9.72 -11.20
N GLU A 51 -9.72 -9.25 -10.04
CA GLU A 51 -9.92 -9.95 -8.77
C GLU A 51 -11.12 -9.41 -7.96
N GLY A 52 -11.51 -8.15 -8.21
CA GLY A 52 -12.46 -7.43 -7.36
C GLY A 52 -11.91 -7.17 -5.95
N LEU A 53 -12.67 -6.44 -5.13
CA LEU A 53 -12.21 -6.05 -3.77
C LEU A 53 -12.00 -7.26 -2.86
N LYS A 54 -12.93 -8.22 -2.89
CA LYS A 54 -12.85 -9.43 -2.06
C LYS A 54 -11.65 -10.30 -2.47
N GLY A 55 -11.41 -10.47 -3.77
CA GLY A 55 -10.27 -11.23 -4.27
C GLY A 55 -8.94 -10.58 -3.88
N ALA A 56 -8.83 -9.26 -4.03
CA ALA A 56 -7.66 -8.50 -3.59
C ALA A 56 -7.45 -8.59 -2.06
N TRP A 57 -8.52 -8.52 -1.25
CA TRP A 57 -8.44 -8.63 0.21
C TRP A 57 -7.91 -9.98 0.71
N SER A 58 -8.25 -11.06 0.00
CA SER A 58 -7.79 -12.42 0.28
C SER A 58 -6.54 -12.82 -0.52
N SER A 59 -5.97 -11.90 -1.31
CA SER A 59 -4.83 -12.22 -2.18
C SER A 59 -3.59 -12.58 -1.38
N GLU A 60 -2.78 -13.48 -1.93
CA GLU A 60 -1.49 -13.84 -1.34
C GLU A 60 -0.58 -12.62 -1.19
N ALA A 61 -0.60 -11.70 -2.17
CA ALA A 61 0.15 -10.46 -2.14
C ALA A 61 -0.17 -9.62 -0.89
N LEU A 62 -1.45 -9.43 -0.56
CA LEU A 62 -1.83 -8.68 0.65
C LEU A 62 -1.49 -9.43 1.94
N GLN A 63 -1.60 -10.77 1.96
CA GLN A 63 -1.19 -11.55 3.13
C GLN A 63 0.31 -11.44 3.38
N GLN A 64 1.14 -11.49 2.34
CA GLN A 64 2.59 -11.30 2.49
C GLN A 64 2.94 -9.93 3.09
N ILE A 65 2.20 -8.88 2.74
CA ILE A 65 2.40 -7.53 3.30
C ILE A 65 2.03 -7.50 4.80
N ARG A 66 0.98 -8.22 5.21
CA ARG A 66 0.56 -8.33 6.63
C ARG A 66 1.54 -9.13 7.49
N HIS A 67 2.40 -9.95 6.90
CA HIS A 67 3.32 -10.81 7.64
C HIS A 67 4.77 -10.31 7.62
N ARG A 68 5.01 -9.09 7.13
CA ARG A 68 6.29 -8.38 7.25
C ARG A 68 6.33 -7.59 8.55
#